data_AF-A0A5D4T5M2-F1
#
_entry.id   AF-A0A5D4T5M2-F1
#
_cell.length_a   1.000
_cell.length_b   1.000
_cell.length_c   1.000
_cell.angle_alpha   90.00
_cell.angle_beta   90.00
_cell.angle_gamma   90.00
#
_symmetry.space_group_name_H-M   'P 1'
#
loop_
_entity.id
_entity.type
_entity.pdbx_description
1 polymer ?
#
loop_
_entity_poly.entity_id
_entity_poly.type
_entity_poly.pdbx_seq_one_letter_code
_entity_poly.pdbx_strand_id
1 'polypeptide(L)'
;MRHSFLVLILFSITVLTACGSNAVGGEENPNTHYDDEKMTGTVWNVSGDSVEVDISEWEKRDRKGANGTEEGYSYLAQITDETTIKYENGKEAFLKDLKKGQKVLVNPPRGESFEGKPKELVLLDMTFQEQYTRFLSHIDGYKLVVMYEEGAVLPPELQDPLYEKVLNLTEEEVVATWIVYDDEYVVDYKKEIGVEQFPVVLVFNREELVFKTYDVEKVYDFFEQ
;
A
#
# COMPACT_ATOMS: atom_id res chain seq x y z
N MET A 1 -29.87 49.90 21.26
CA MET A 1 -28.43 49.58 21.39
C MET A 1 -28.27 48.64 22.57
N ARG A 2 -27.77 47.41 22.33
CA ARG A 2 -27.27 46.36 23.26
C ARG A 2 -28.20 45.87 24.39
N HIS A 3 -28.76 44.66 24.34
CA HIS A 3 -28.18 43.30 24.40
C HIS A 3 -27.76 42.80 25.80
N SER A 4 -28.46 41.73 26.19
CA SER A 4 -27.97 40.54 26.92
C SER A 4 -27.86 40.58 28.45
N PHE A 5 -28.67 39.78 29.13
CA PHE A 5 -28.30 38.46 29.70
C PHE A 5 -29.36 38.02 30.72
N LEU A 6 -30.09 36.93 30.47
CA LEU A 6 -30.36 35.92 31.51
C LEU A 6 -30.91 34.62 30.87
N VAL A 7 -29.96 33.71 30.64
CA VAL A 7 -30.00 32.25 30.81
C VAL A 7 -31.40 31.60 30.79
N LEU A 8 -31.75 31.01 29.66
CA LEU A 8 -32.84 30.04 29.56
C LEU A 8 -32.21 28.63 29.54
N ILE A 9 -32.47 27.91 30.64
CA ILE A 9 -32.14 26.51 30.86
C ILE A 9 -32.87 25.69 29.78
N LEU A 10 -32.13 25.03 28.89
CA LEU A 10 -32.69 23.95 28.08
C LEU A 10 -32.00 22.65 28.47
N PHE A 11 -32.83 21.79 29.06
CA PHE A 11 -32.52 20.49 29.62
C PHE A 11 -31.91 19.55 28.59
N SER A 12 -30.87 18.86 29.04
CA SER A 12 -30.16 17.77 28.40
C SER A 12 -31.11 16.60 28.08
N ILE A 13 -31.26 16.29 26.79
CA ILE A 13 -31.68 14.95 26.33
C ILE A 13 -30.53 14.43 25.46
N THR A 14 -29.53 13.84 26.12
CA THR A 14 -28.57 12.97 25.47
C THR A 14 -29.30 11.68 25.11
N VAL A 15 -29.74 11.56 23.86
CA VAL A 15 -30.12 10.26 23.30
C VAL A 15 -28.81 9.48 23.14
N LEU A 16 -28.51 8.63 24.11
CA LEU A 16 -27.58 7.52 23.92
C LEU A 16 -28.25 6.57 22.91
N THR A 17 -28.06 6.80 21.62
CA THR A 17 -28.20 5.73 20.64
C THR A 17 -27.06 4.76 20.88
N ALA A 18 -27.30 3.80 21.76
CA ALA A 18 -26.63 2.52 21.71
C ALA A 18 -27.00 1.90 20.35
N CYS A 19 -26.18 2.15 19.34
CA CYS A 19 -26.08 1.23 18.21
C CYS A 19 -25.43 -0.03 18.79
N GLY A 20 -26.27 -0.90 19.33
CA GLY A 20 -25.91 -2.27 19.61
C GLY A 20 -25.36 -2.87 18.32
N SER A 21 -24.06 -3.14 18.34
CA SER A 21 -23.41 -4.01 17.39
C SER A 21 -24.06 -5.38 17.51
N ASN A 22 -25.08 -5.63 16.69
CA ASN A 22 -25.47 -6.98 16.36
C ASN A 22 -24.31 -7.57 15.57
N ALA A 23 -23.40 -8.22 16.28
CA ALA A 23 -22.43 -9.14 15.74
C ALA A 23 -23.20 -10.32 15.12
N VAL A 24 -23.62 -10.14 13.86
CA VAL A 24 -23.91 -11.24 12.96
C VAL A 24 -22.62 -11.46 12.21
N GLY A 25 -21.89 -12.51 12.62
CA GLY A 25 -20.64 -12.92 12.02
C GLY A 25 -20.82 -13.18 10.52
N GLY A 26 -20.20 -12.32 9.73
CA GLY A 26 -19.79 -12.52 8.36
C GLY A 26 -18.62 -11.59 8.19
N GLU A 27 -17.42 -12.11 7.99
CA GLU A 27 -16.24 -11.29 7.69
C GLU A 27 -16.60 -10.36 6.52
N GLU A 28 -16.66 -9.06 6.79
CA GLU A 28 -16.83 -8.05 5.75
C GLU A 28 -15.66 -8.19 4.79
N ASN A 29 -15.95 -8.31 3.49
CA ASN A 29 -14.88 -8.32 2.50
C ASN A 29 -14.14 -6.97 2.58
N PRO A 30 -12.81 -6.97 2.83
CA PRO A 30 -12.03 -5.74 2.95
C PRO A 30 -12.12 -4.85 1.70
N ASN A 31 -12.53 -5.41 0.56
CA ASN A 31 -12.51 -4.77 -0.75
C ASN A 31 -13.86 -4.15 -1.15
N THR A 32 -14.85 -4.20 -0.27
CA THR A 32 -16.18 -3.61 -0.52
C THR A 32 -16.18 -2.09 -0.65
N HIS A 33 -15.07 -1.43 -0.29
CA HIS A 33 -14.89 0.01 -0.47
C HIS A 33 -14.57 0.41 -1.93
N TYR A 34 -14.32 -0.55 -2.83
CA TYR A 34 -14.10 -0.28 -4.25
C TYR A 34 -15.41 -0.14 -5.03
N ASP A 35 -15.43 0.81 -5.97
CA ASP A 35 -16.59 1.20 -6.78
C ASP A 35 -16.55 0.52 -8.16
N ASP A 36 -17.67 -0.11 -8.56
CA ASP A 36 -17.86 -0.77 -9.86
C ASP A 36 -17.52 0.16 -11.04
N GLU A 37 -17.80 1.45 -10.90
CA GLU A 37 -17.59 2.43 -11.96
C GLU A 37 -16.14 2.94 -12.00
N LYS A 38 -15.33 2.60 -11.00
CA LYS A 38 -13.96 3.12 -10.82
C LYS A 38 -12.96 1.99 -10.63
N MET A 39 -12.51 1.41 -11.74
CA MET A 39 -11.47 0.40 -11.72
C MET A 39 -10.13 1.01 -11.32
N THR A 40 -9.78 0.88 -10.05
CA THR A 40 -8.48 1.28 -9.53
C THR A 40 -7.55 0.10 -9.41
N GLY A 41 -6.26 0.33 -9.64
CA GLY A 41 -5.24 -0.68 -9.49
C GLY A 41 -3.86 -0.09 -9.28
N THR A 42 -2.86 -0.96 -9.22
CA THR A 42 -1.46 -0.59 -9.00
C THR A 42 -0.65 -0.95 -10.23
N VAL A 43 0.11 0.00 -10.78
CA VAL A 43 0.99 -0.26 -11.93
C VAL A 43 2.06 -1.28 -11.55
N TRP A 44 2.08 -2.42 -12.22
CA TRP A 44 3.09 -3.45 -12.05
C TRP A 44 4.31 -3.20 -12.95
N ASN A 45 4.05 -2.78 -14.18
CA ASN A 45 5.07 -2.56 -15.19
C ASN A 45 4.62 -1.56 -16.26
N VAL A 46 5.58 -0.84 -16.85
CA VAL A 46 5.37 0.02 -18.03
C VAL A 46 6.36 -0.43 -19.11
N SER A 47 5.86 -0.80 -20.29
CA SER A 47 6.69 -1.32 -21.38
C SER A 47 6.15 -0.91 -22.73
N GLY A 48 6.96 -0.14 -23.49
CA GLY A 48 6.51 0.47 -24.74
C GLY A 48 5.25 1.30 -24.52
N ASP A 49 4.21 1.05 -25.30
CA ASP A 49 2.91 1.70 -25.18
C ASP A 49 1.91 0.87 -24.35
N SER A 50 2.40 0.12 -23.36
CA SER A 50 1.55 -0.73 -22.52
C SER A 50 1.86 -0.55 -21.03
N VAL A 51 0.80 -0.50 -20.22
CA VAL A 51 0.87 -0.43 -18.76
C VAL A 51 0.17 -1.65 -18.20
N GLU A 52 0.90 -2.50 -17.48
CA GLU A 52 0.31 -3.59 -16.72
C GLU A 52 -0.15 -3.05 -15.35
N VAL A 53 -1.42 -3.23 -15.04
CA VAL A 53 -2.05 -2.77 -13.80
C VAL A 53 -2.60 -3.97 -13.05
N ASP A 54 -2.16 -4.17 -11.82
CA ASP A 54 -2.79 -5.10 -10.89
C ASP A 54 -4.15 -4.54 -10.45
N ILE A 55 -5.21 -5.24 -10.80
CA ILE A 55 -6.61 -4.90 -10.47
C ILE A 55 -7.24 -5.95 -9.56
N SER A 56 -6.43 -6.77 -8.89
CA SER A 56 -6.90 -7.86 -8.03
C SER A 56 -7.90 -7.39 -6.98
N GLU A 57 -7.61 -6.26 -6.33
CA GLU A 57 -8.48 -5.69 -5.31
C GLU A 57 -9.86 -5.30 -5.88
N TRP A 58 -9.86 -4.65 -7.05
CA TRP A 58 -11.09 -4.27 -7.74
C TRP A 58 -11.87 -5.48 -8.27
N GLU A 59 -11.23 -6.47 -8.89
CA GLU A 59 -11.89 -7.70 -9.38
C GLU A 59 -12.50 -8.53 -8.24
N LYS A 60 -11.94 -8.44 -7.03
CA LYS A 60 -12.40 -9.20 -5.86
C LYS A 60 -13.41 -8.44 -4.99
N ARG A 61 -13.79 -7.21 -5.33
CA ARG A 61 -14.63 -6.31 -4.50
C ARG A 61 -15.99 -6.88 -4.09
N ASP A 62 -16.60 -7.71 -4.93
CA ASP A 62 -17.92 -8.31 -4.67
C ASP A 62 -17.87 -9.68 -3.99
N ARG A 63 -16.67 -10.24 -3.79
CA ARG A 63 -16.51 -11.56 -3.17
C ARG A 63 -16.89 -11.49 -1.69
N LYS A 64 -17.34 -12.60 -1.10
CA LYS A 64 -17.75 -12.65 0.31
C LYS A 64 -17.01 -13.77 1.05
N GLY A 65 -16.64 -13.49 2.30
CA GLY A 65 -16.02 -14.44 3.25
C GLY A 65 -14.55 -14.77 2.97
N ALA A 66 -13.93 -15.55 3.85
CA ALA A 66 -12.54 -16.05 3.80
C ALA A 66 -12.13 -16.83 2.52
N ASN A 67 -13.01 -16.94 1.52
CA ASN A 67 -12.72 -17.53 0.21
C ASN A 67 -11.96 -16.55 -0.72
N GLY A 68 -11.05 -15.76 -0.15
CA GLY A 68 -10.08 -15.00 -0.92
C GLY A 68 -9.13 -15.99 -1.57
N THR A 69 -9.38 -16.35 -2.83
CA THR A 69 -8.40 -17.09 -3.61
C THR A 69 -7.16 -16.22 -3.84
N GLU A 70 -5.97 -16.83 -3.76
CA GLU A 70 -4.67 -16.16 -3.96
C GLU A 70 -4.43 -15.73 -5.42
N GLU A 71 -5.37 -15.99 -6.32
CA GLU A 71 -5.27 -15.63 -7.73
C GLU A 71 -5.13 -14.11 -7.93
N GLY A 72 -4.12 -13.72 -8.70
CA GLY A 72 -3.93 -12.33 -9.13
C GLY A 72 -4.71 -12.02 -10.40
N TYR A 73 -5.19 -10.79 -10.53
CA TYR A 73 -5.78 -10.25 -11.75
C TYR A 73 -4.98 -9.05 -12.22
N SER A 74 -4.43 -9.14 -13.43
CA SER A 74 -3.81 -7.99 -14.10
C SER A 74 -4.63 -7.56 -15.31
N TYR A 75 -4.52 -6.26 -15.58
CA TYR A 75 -5.07 -5.59 -16.73
C TYR A 75 -3.93 -4.97 -17.54
N LEU A 76 -3.79 -5.39 -18.80
CA LEU A 76 -2.83 -4.80 -19.72
C LEU A 76 -3.49 -3.65 -20.48
N ALA A 77 -3.19 -2.43 -20.07
CA ALA A 77 -3.66 -1.20 -20.69
C ALA A 77 -2.80 -0.86 -21.92
N GLN A 78 -3.36 -0.94 -23.12
CA GLN A 78 -2.72 -0.45 -24.35
C GLN A 78 -2.97 1.04 -24.50
N ILE A 79 -1.91 1.82 -24.40
CA ILE A 79 -1.94 3.27 -24.52
C ILE A 79 -1.92 3.64 -26.00
N THR A 80 -2.83 4.50 -26.41
CA THR A 80 -2.89 5.04 -27.77
C THR A 80 -2.91 6.56 -27.73
N ASP A 81 -2.83 7.20 -28.90
CA ASP A 81 -2.97 8.66 -29.04
C ASP A 81 -4.34 9.19 -28.56
N GLU A 82 -5.33 8.30 -28.41
CA GLU A 82 -6.67 8.64 -27.91
C GLU A 82 -6.77 8.53 -26.38
N THR A 83 -5.80 7.88 -25.72
CA THR A 83 -5.77 7.72 -24.27
C THR A 83 -5.34 9.02 -23.61
N THR A 84 -6.21 9.58 -22.77
CA THR A 84 -5.85 10.72 -21.91
C THR A 84 -5.16 10.24 -20.64
N ILE A 85 -3.99 10.77 -20.32
CA ILE A 85 -3.29 10.49 -19.06
C ILE A 85 -3.23 11.78 -18.24
N LYS A 86 -3.63 11.72 -16.97
CA LYS A 86 -3.66 12.90 -16.10
C LYS A 86 -3.39 12.56 -14.64
N TYR A 87 -2.96 13.54 -13.86
CA TYR A 87 -2.93 13.46 -12.40
C TYR A 87 -4.34 13.63 -11.82
N GLU A 88 -4.55 13.19 -10.57
CA GLU A 88 -5.82 13.32 -9.85
C GLU A 88 -6.35 14.76 -9.80
N ASN A 89 -5.46 15.75 -9.73
CA ASN A 89 -5.80 17.17 -9.77
C ASN A 89 -6.23 17.70 -11.16
N GLY A 90 -6.29 16.83 -12.18
CA GLY A 90 -6.68 17.15 -13.54
C GLY A 90 -5.56 17.69 -14.43
N LYS A 91 -4.33 17.86 -13.92
CA LYS A 91 -3.18 18.26 -14.72
C LYS A 91 -2.81 17.12 -15.68
N GLU A 92 -2.50 17.48 -16.93
CA GLU A 92 -1.99 16.54 -17.93
C GLU A 92 -0.72 15.82 -17.43
N ALA A 93 -0.67 14.52 -17.71
CA ALA A 93 0.45 13.63 -17.44
C ALA A 93 0.75 12.81 -18.70
N PHE A 94 1.89 12.14 -18.72
CA PHE A 94 2.35 11.38 -19.86
C PHE A 94 2.70 9.95 -19.44
N LEU A 95 2.85 9.06 -20.42
CA LEU A 95 3.20 7.66 -20.17
C LEU A 95 4.48 7.52 -19.32
N LYS A 96 5.48 8.38 -19.57
CA LYS A 96 6.74 8.43 -18.81
C LYS A 96 6.57 8.84 -17.34
N ASP A 97 5.43 9.40 -16.96
CA ASP A 97 5.15 9.80 -15.58
C ASP A 97 4.53 8.63 -14.78
N LEU A 98 4.05 7.58 -15.46
CA LEU A 98 3.64 6.34 -14.81
C LEU A 98 4.86 5.57 -14.34
N LYS A 99 4.81 5.12 -13.09
CA LYS A 99 5.88 4.38 -12.44
C LYS A 99 5.33 3.10 -11.83
N LYS A 100 6.20 2.12 -11.64
CA LYS A 100 5.86 0.90 -10.90
C LYS A 100 5.42 1.23 -9.48
N GLY A 101 4.38 0.57 -8.99
CA GLY A 101 3.76 0.86 -7.69
C GLY A 101 2.79 2.04 -7.68
N GLN A 102 2.66 2.80 -8.77
CA GLN A 102 1.73 3.93 -8.84
C GLN A 102 0.28 3.43 -8.79
N LYS A 103 -0.52 4.01 -7.90
CA LYS A 103 -1.97 3.81 -7.89
C LYS A 103 -2.60 4.56 -9.06
N VAL A 104 -3.46 3.89 -9.82
CA VAL A 104 -4.14 4.46 -10.99
C VAL A 104 -5.63 4.14 -10.99
N LEU A 105 -6.42 5.04 -11.57
CA LEU A 105 -7.77 4.78 -12.05
C LEU A 105 -7.73 4.51 -13.54
N VAL A 106 -8.42 3.45 -13.97
CA VAL A 106 -8.56 3.05 -15.37
C VAL A 106 -10.00 3.26 -15.82
N ASN A 107 -10.19 4.08 -16.85
CA ASN A 107 -11.50 4.44 -17.39
C ASN A 107 -11.61 4.09 -18.89
N PRO A 108 -12.70 3.44 -19.34
CA PRO A 108 -13.76 2.83 -18.52
C PRO A 108 -13.22 1.63 -17.72
N PRO A 109 -13.93 1.20 -16.65
CA PRO A 109 -13.63 -0.06 -15.99
C PRO A 109 -13.76 -1.24 -16.97
N ARG A 110 -13.07 -2.34 -16.68
CA ARG A 110 -13.16 -3.56 -17.47
C ARG A 110 -14.60 -4.09 -17.46
N GLY A 111 -15.13 -4.42 -18.62
CA GLY A 111 -16.44 -5.04 -18.79
C GLY A 111 -16.45 -6.00 -19.99
N GLU A 112 -17.62 -6.59 -20.29
CA GLU A 112 -17.76 -7.64 -21.33
C GLU A 112 -17.32 -7.19 -22.73
N SER A 113 -17.33 -5.89 -23.02
CA SER A 113 -17.02 -5.32 -24.34
C SER A 113 -15.68 -4.59 -24.41
N PHE A 114 -14.81 -4.72 -23.42
CA PHE A 114 -13.61 -3.87 -23.31
C PHE A 114 -12.36 -4.47 -23.98
N GLU A 115 -11.75 -3.71 -24.88
CA GLU A 115 -10.65 -4.17 -25.76
C GLU A 115 -9.23 -3.98 -25.18
N GLY A 116 -9.10 -3.61 -23.90
CA GLY A 116 -7.77 -3.37 -23.32
C GLY A 116 -7.19 -1.99 -23.61
N LYS A 117 -7.97 -1.05 -24.17
CA LYS A 117 -7.54 0.33 -24.47
C LYS A 117 -8.31 1.32 -23.60
N PRO A 118 -7.70 1.90 -22.55
CA PRO A 118 -8.38 2.88 -21.73
C PRO A 118 -8.56 4.19 -22.50
N LYS A 119 -9.71 4.83 -22.28
CA LYS A 119 -9.94 6.21 -22.70
C LYS A 119 -9.18 7.18 -21.81
N GLU A 120 -9.08 6.84 -20.53
CA GLU A 120 -8.41 7.67 -19.54
C GLU A 120 -7.68 6.82 -18.50
N LEU A 121 -6.48 7.27 -18.14
CA LEU A 121 -5.72 6.82 -16.97
C LEU A 121 -5.48 8.01 -16.05
N VAL A 122 -5.86 7.87 -14.78
CA VAL A 122 -5.63 8.90 -13.76
C VAL A 122 -4.61 8.39 -12.75
N LEU A 123 -3.50 9.10 -12.60
CA LEU A 123 -2.49 8.85 -11.56
C LEU A 123 -3.04 9.42 -10.25
N LEU A 124 -3.36 8.53 -9.32
CA LEU A 124 -4.00 8.88 -8.05
C LEU A 124 -2.95 9.26 -7.00
N ASP A 125 -3.27 10.24 -6.16
CA ASP A 125 -2.45 10.51 -4.99
C ASP A 125 -2.50 9.29 -4.05
N MET A 126 -1.36 8.97 -3.45
CA MET A 126 -1.22 7.81 -2.57
C MET A 126 -1.00 8.27 -1.14
N THR A 127 -1.76 7.68 -0.21
CA THR A 127 -1.52 7.82 1.23
C THR A 127 -0.19 7.19 1.62
N PHE A 128 0.30 7.52 2.81
CA PHE A 128 1.51 6.90 3.36
C PHE A 128 1.39 5.36 3.40
N GLN A 129 0.25 4.82 3.85
CA GLN A 129 0.06 3.37 3.94
C GLN A 129 0.12 2.70 2.56
N GLU A 130 -0.48 3.30 1.55
CA GLU A 130 -0.43 2.78 0.18
C GLU A 130 0.97 2.82 -0.41
N GLN A 131 1.71 3.92 -0.16
CA GLN A 131 3.11 4.03 -0.56
C GLN A 131 3.95 2.94 0.10
N TYR A 132 3.82 2.76 1.41
CA TYR A 132 4.69 1.88 2.20
C TYR A 132 4.14 0.45 2.38
N THR A 133 3.11 0.03 1.64
CA THR A 133 2.46 -1.28 1.84
C THR A 133 3.43 -2.46 1.80
N ARG A 134 4.49 -2.39 0.97
CA ARG A 134 5.51 -3.43 0.89
C ARG A 134 6.48 -3.47 2.09
N PHE A 135 6.54 -2.40 2.88
CA PHE A 135 7.41 -2.26 4.05
C PHE A 135 6.67 -2.42 5.37
N LEU A 136 5.42 -1.93 5.47
CA LEU A 136 4.64 -1.99 6.70
C LEU A 136 4.34 -3.43 7.11
N SER A 137 4.26 -3.62 8.43
CA SER A 137 3.84 -4.88 9.01
C SER A 137 2.35 -5.13 8.76
N HIS A 138 1.99 -6.35 8.36
CA HIS A 138 0.59 -6.77 8.24
C HIS A 138 0.10 -7.50 9.51
N ILE A 139 1.00 -7.85 10.42
CA ILE A 139 0.73 -8.49 11.71
C ILE A 139 0.81 -7.47 12.85
N ASP A 140 0.35 -7.85 14.05
CA ASP A 140 0.46 -7.02 15.24
C ASP A 140 1.85 -7.22 15.86
N GLY A 141 2.83 -6.57 15.25
CA GLY A 141 4.24 -6.79 15.50
C GLY A 141 5.09 -6.12 14.43
N TYR A 142 6.30 -6.63 14.21
CA TYR A 142 7.28 -5.99 13.35
C TYR A 142 7.48 -6.69 12.01
N LYS A 143 7.82 -5.91 10.99
CA LYS A 143 8.33 -6.39 9.72
C LYS A 143 9.78 -5.99 9.57
N LEU A 144 10.65 -7.00 9.57
CA LEU A 144 12.06 -6.88 9.25
C LEU A 144 12.22 -6.82 7.73
N VAL A 145 12.86 -5.77 7.22
CA VAL A 145 13.09 -5.58 5.80
C VAL A 145 14.58 -5.44 5.55
N VAL A 146 15.14 -6.33 4.74
CA VAL A 146 16.48 -6.17 4.19
C VAL A 146 16.34 -5.61 2.78
N MET A 147 16.72 -4.35 2.58
CA MET A 147 16.72 -3.72 1.26
C MET A 147 18.13 -3.71 0.66
N TYR A 148 18.26 -4.10 -0.60
CA TYR A 148 19.56 -4.29 -1.27
C TYR A 148 19.49 -4.00 -2.77
N GLU A 149 20.63 -3.88 -3.44
CA GLU A 149 20.69 -3.61 -4.89
C GLU A 149 20.55 -4.90 -5.72
N GLU A 150 19.98 -4.78 -6.92
CA GLU A 150 19.86 -5.88 -7.88
C GLU A 150 21.24 -6.53 -8.15
N GLY A 151 21.31 -7.86 -8.08
CA GLY A 151 22.55 -8.61 -8.29
C GLY A 151 23.55 -8.56 -7.13
N ALA A 152 23.26 -7.86 -6.03
CA ALA A 152 24.12 -7.87 -4.84
C ALA A 152 24.13 -9.25 -4.17
N VAL A 153 25.31 -9.69 -3.74
CA VAL A 153 25.46 -10.86 -2.86
C VAL A 153 25.31 -10.38 -1.43
N LEU A 154 24.20 -10.73 -0.78
CA LEU A 154 23.98 -10.40 0.62
C LEU A 154 24.99 -11.12 1.52
N PRO A 155 25.55 -10.43 2.54
CA PRO A 155 26.31 -11.09 3.59
C PRO A 155 25.48 -12.23 4.24
N PRO A 156 26.09 -13.38 4.57
CA PRO A 156 25.36 -14.52 5.14
C PRO A 156 24.51 -14.18 6.37
N GLU A 157 24.99 -13.25 7.19
CA GLU A 157 24.30 -12.73 8.38
C GLU A 157 23.04 -11.92 8.08
N LEU A 158 22.84 -11.46 6.83
CA LEU A 158 21.66 -10.72 6.37
C LEU A 158 20.70 -11.57 5.53
N GLN A 159 20.94 -12.88 5.42
CA GLN A 159 20.05 -13.84 4.76
C GLN A 159 19.13 -14.51 5.80
N ASP A 160 18.65 -15.73 5.53
CA ASP A 160 17.76 -16.49 6.42
C ASP A 160 18.18 -16.53 7.90
N PRO A 161 19.48 -16.67 8.28
CA PRO A 161 19.89 -16.71 9.68
C PRO A 161 19.54 -15.44 10.47
N LEU A 162 19.40 -14.30 9.80
CA LEU A 162 18.98 -13.04 10.43
C LEU A 162 17.62 -13.20 11.08
N TYR A 163 16.65 -13.68 10.30
CA TYR A 163 15.26 -13.80 10.74
C TYR A 163 15.13 -14.86 11.83
N GLU A 164 15.79 -16.01 11.66
CA GLU A 164 15.80 -17.05 12.70
C GLU A 164 16.37 -16.54 14.02
N LYS A 165 17.47 -15.77 13.98
CA LYS A 165 18.03 -15.20 15.21
C LYS A 165 17.07 -14.20 15.83
N VAL A 166 16.47 -13.29 15.06
CA VAL A 166 15.49 -12.32 15.57
C VAL A 166 14.31 -13.02 16.25
N LEU A 167 13.75 -14.07 15.65
CA LEU A 167 12.65 -14.84 16.24
C LEU A 167 13.00 -15.49 17.59
N ASN A 168 14.29 -15.74 17.85
CA ASN A 168 14.74 -16.30 19.14
C ASN A 168 15.05 -15.23 20.19
N LEU A 169 15.08 -13.94 19.82
CA LEU A 169 15.43 -12.84 20.71
C LEU A 169 14.21 -12.11 21.28
N THR A 170 13.05 -12.24 20.64
CA THR A 170 11.84 -11.51 21.01
C THR A 170 10.63 -12.43 21.12
N GLU A 171 9.70 -12.07 22.03
CA GLU A 171 8.37 -12.68 22.12
C GLU A 171 7.36 -11.95 21.22
N GLU A 172 7.74 -10.83 20.62
CA GLU A 172 6.91 -10.08 19.66
C GLU A 172 6.79 -10.84 18.33
N GLU A 173 5.65 -10.72 17.66
CA GLU A 173 5.50 -11.31 16.33
C GLU A 173 6.37 -10.55 15.32
N VAL A 174 7.17 -11.30 14.55
CA VAL A 174 8.03 -10.73 13.50
C VAL A 174 7.83 -11.48 12.20
N VAL A 175 7.74 -10.74 11.10
CA VAL A 175 7.84 -11.26 9.73
C VAL A 175 9.03 -10.62 9.03
N ALA A 176 9.63 -11.31 8.05
CA ALA A 176 10.76 -10.80 7.30
C ALA A 176 10.50 -10.74 5.80
N THR A 177 11.14 -9.79 5.13
CA THR A 177 11.18 -9.72 3.66
C THR A 177 12.51 -9.16 3.17
N TRP A 178 12.90 -9.58 1.97
CA TRP A 178 14.08 -9.12 1.27
C TRP A 178 13.63 -8.40 0.01
N ILE A 179 14.00 -7.13 -0.09
CA ILE A 179 13.50 -6.23 -1.14
C ILE A 179 14.68 -5.72 -1.96
N VAL A 180 14.61 -5.96 -3.27
CA VAL A 180 15.49 -5.25 -4.22
C VAL A 180 15.03 -3.80 -4.34
N TYR A 181 15.97 -2.87 -4.18
CA TYR A 181 15.79 -1.45 -4.46
C TYR A 181 15.58 -1.23 -5.96
N ASP A 182 14.55 -0.47 -6.28
CA ASP A 182 14.07 -0.20 -7.63
C ASP A 182 13.89 1.32 -7.76
N ASP A 183 14.78 1.98 -8.50
CA ASP A 183 14.79 3.43 -8.69
C ASP A 183 13.71 3.91 -9.68
N GLU A 184 13.08 2.99 -10.41
CA GLU A 184 11.93 3.23 -11.27
C GLU A 184 10.59 3.10 -10.51
N TYR A 185 10.62 2.69 -9.24
CA TYR A 185 9.44 2.65 -8.37
C TYR A 185 8.89 4.07 -8.12
N VAL A 186 7.59 4.17 -7.86
CA VAL A 186 6.88 5.44 -7.66
C VAL A 186 7.47 6.25 -6.50
N VAL A 187 7.88 5.56 -5.45
CA VAL A 187 8.56 6.13 -4.27
C VAL A 187 10.04 5.82 -4.36
N ASP A 188 10.88 6.86 -4.36
CA ASP A 188 12.32 6.72 -4.21
C ASP A 188 12.67 6.48 -2.74
N TYR A 189 12.56 5.23 -2.29
CA TYR A 189 12.80 4.88 -0.89
C TYR A 189 14.20 5.26 -0.43
N LYS A 190 15.22 5.17 -1.30
CA LYS A 190 16.57 5.57 -0.91
C LYS A 190 16.60 7.00 -0.39
N LYS A 191 15.92 7.91 -1.09
CA LYS A 191 15.78 9.30 -0.67
C LYS A 191 14.80 9.48 0.48
N GLU A 192 13.62 8.90 0.40
CA GLU A 192 12.52 9.13 1.37
C GLU A 192 12.86 8.66 2.79
N ILE A 193 13.48 7.47 2.93
CA ILE A 193 13.90 6.95 4.25
C ILE A 193 15.37 7.23 4.56
N GLY A 194 16.06 8.01 3.72
CA GLY A 194 17.44 8.44 3.92
C GLY A 194 18.43 7.29 4.02
N VAL A 195 18.45 6.41 3.01
CA VAL A 195 19.40 5.29 2.88
C VAL A 195 20.65 5.80 2.19
N GLU A 196 21.77 5.69 2.89
CA GLU A 196 23.08 6.17 2.44
C GLU A 196 23.83 5.07 1.67
N GLN A 197 23.64 3.80 2.06
CA GLN A 197 24.29 2.64 1.47
C GLN A 197 23.41 1.39 1.53
N PHE A 198 23.72 0.40 0.69
CA PHE A 198 23.07 -0.91 0.67
C PHE A 198 24.07 -2.02 1.02
N PRO A 199 23.62 -3.15 1.59
CA PRO A 199 22.25 -3.39 2.08
C PRO A 199 21.93 -2.55 3.33
N VAL A 200 20.64 -2.33 3.58
CA VAL A 200 20.13 -1.67 4.79
C VAL A 200 19.08 -2.57 5.44
N VAL A 201 19.10 -2.64 6.77
CA VAL A 201 18.08 -3.32 7.56
C VAL A 201 17.14 -2.29 8.15
N LEU A 202 15.85 -2.49 7.92
CA LEU A 202 14.78 -1.64 8.37
C LEU A 202 13.80 -2.47 9.20
N VAL A 203 13.23 -1.87 10.23
CA VAL A 203 12.12 -2.47 10.98
C VAL A 203 10.94 -1.52 10.92
N PHE A 204 9.82 -2.04 10.45
CA PHE A 204 8.55 -1.33 10.39
C PHE A 204 7.55 -1.97 11.35
N ASN A 205 6.70 -1.15 11.95
CA ASN A 205 5.45 -1.64 12.53
C ASN A 205 4.32 -1.45 11.49
N ARG A 206 3.05 -1.46 11.93
CA ARG A 206 1.89 -1.24 11.04
C ARG A 206 1.79 0.18 10.49
N GLU A 207 2.45 1.15 11.12
CA GLU A 207 2.23 2.58 10.88
C GLU A 207 3.47 3.30 10.34
N GLU A 208 4.68 2.87 10.67
CA GLU A 208 5.90 3.62 10.37
C GLU A 208 7.19 2.78 10.42
N LEU A 209 8.28 3.40 9.98
CA LEU A 209 9.65 2.94 10.18
C LEU A 209 10.07 3.22 11.62
N VAL A 210 10.35 2.18 12.41
CA VAL A 210 10.76 2.31 13.81
C VAL A 210 12.25 2.15 14.01
N PHE A 211 12.94 1.48 13.09
CA PHE A 211 14.39 1.26 13.20
C PHE A 211 15.07 1.16 11.84
N LYS A 212 16.28 1.70 11.72
CA LYS A 212 17.13 1.64 10.54
C LYS A 212 18.58 1.45 10.94
N THR A 213 19.25 0.48 10.35
CA THR A 213 20.68 0.22 10.58
C THR A 213 21.36 -0.38 9.35
N TYR A 214 22.68 -0.27 9.32
CA TYR A 214 23.55 -0.98 8.38
C TYR A 214 24.37 -2.09 9.07
N ASP A 215 24.18 -2.23 10.38
CA ASP A 215 24.89 -3.16 11.25
C ASP A 215 23.88 -4.16 11.83
N VAL A 216 24.14 -5.44 11.57
CA VAL A 216 23.27 -6.55 11.97
C VAL A 216 23.19 -6.70 13.48
N GLU A 217 24.27 -6.41 14.22
CA GLU A 217 24.27 -6.59 15.68
C GLU A 217 23.29 -5.63 16.35
N LYS A 218 23.14 -4.42 15.79
CA LYS A 218 22.15 -3.46 16.27
C LYS A 218 20.70 -3.88 16.02
N VAL A 219 20.47 -4.77 15.05
CA VAL A 219 19.14 -5.38 14.84
C VAL A 219 18.83 -6.30 16.02
N TYR A 220 19.79 -7.11 16.43
CA TYR A 220 19.63 -7.99 17.59
C TYR A 220 19.41 -7.19 18.86
N ASP A 221 20.22 -6.15 19.10
CA ASP A 221 20.05 -5.24 20.23
C ASP A 221 18.66 -4.58 20.26
N PHE A 222 18.05 -4.32 19.10
CA PHE A 222 16.70 -3.74 19.00
C PHE A 222 15.62 -4.74 19.48
N PHE A 223 15.77 -6.03 19.18
CA PHE A 223 14.79 -7.07 19.51
C PHE A 223 14.99 -7.73 20.88
N GLU A 224 16.16 -7.59 21.49
CA GLU A 224 16.44 -8.06 22.86
C GLU A 224 15.83 -7.16 23.97
N GLN A 225 15.32 -5.97 23.60
CA GLN A 225 14.81 -4.96 24.54
C GLN A 225 13.37 -5.20 25.01
#